data_AF-A0A959TSW2-F1
#
_entry.id   AF-A0A959TSW2-F1
#
_cell.length_a   1.000
_cell.length_b   1.000
_cell.length_c   1.000
_cell.angle_alpha   90.00
_cell.angle_beta   90.00
_cell.angle_gamma   90.00
#
_symmetry.space_group_name_H-M   'P 1'
#
loop_
_entity.id
_entity.type
_entity.pdbx_description
1 polymer ?
#
loop_
_entity_poly.entity_id
_entity_poly.type
_entity_poly.pdbx_seq_one_letter_code
_entity_poly.pdbx_strand_id
1 'polypeptide(L)'
;MKARSSIWGVSLILACTMHTVAAQVTESDNYIIPPSSYVGCDGTSPYPLKVMHNNNQPIQWYTDTLQRMQLWQTRSATINGFSGIPQNGFLGVSNQPRLFNPSYTPSGIFSRLHLADSTDNSVSNYAQQNGYRPWMRNGITFSGNSDLGYIGQKYTYNDSSDYTSGEQDDYTDMI
;
A
#
# COMPACT_ATOMS: atom_id res chain seq x y z
N MET A 1 48.80 9.42 63.21
CA MET A 1 47.47 8.84 62.91
C MET A 1 47.19 9.05 61.43
N LYS A 2 46.99 7.95 60.70
CA LYS A 2 46.61 7.94 59.26
C LYS A 2 45.10 8.18 59.16
N ALA A 3 44.68 9.13 58.33
CA ALA A 3 43.31 9.18 57.81
C ALA A 3 43.37 9.06 56.29
N ARG A 4 42.81 7.97 55.77
CA ARG A 4 42.56 7.73 54.35
C ARG A 4 41.19 8.34 54.03
N SER A 5 41.07 9.13 52.96
CA SER A 5 39.78 9.37 52.31
C SER A 5 39.83 8.75 50.91
N SER A 6 39.07 7.67 50.75
CA SER A 6 38.80 7.05 49.44
C SER A 6 37.71 7.85 48.75
N ILE A 7 38.03 8.51 47.64
CA ILE A 7 37.02 9.08 46.75
C ILE A 7 36.80 8.07 45.63
N TRP A 8 35.63 7.46 45.64
CA TRP A 8 35.10 6.62 44.58
C TRP A 8 34.75 7.52 43.40
N GLY A 9 35.59 7.51 42.36
CA GLY A 9 35.35 8.20 41.10
C GLY A 9 34.46 7.34 40.20
N VAL A 10 33.26 7.85 39.94
CA VAL A 10 32.16 7.24 39.19
C VAL A 10 32.56 6.93 37.74
N SER A 11 32.36 5.69 37.29
CA SER A 11 32.51 5.30 35.88
C SER A 11 31.37 5.87 35.03
N LEU A 12 31.71 6.68 34.03
CA LEU A 12 30.79 7.15 32.98
C LEU A 12 30.76 6.11 31.86
N ILE A 13 29.70 5.30 31.78
CA ILE A 13 29.45 4.41 30.64
C ILE A 13 28.62 5.18 29.61
N LEU A 14 29.25 5.55 28.49
CA LEU A 14 28.58 6.14 27.34
C LEU A 14 27.91 5.01 26.54
N ALA A 15 26.58 4.89 26.65
CA ALA A 15 25.82 3.96 25.82
C ALA A 15 25.61 4.58 24.44
N CYS A 16 26.32 4.08 23.42
CA CYS A 16 25.98 4.37 22.02
C CYS A 16 24.66 3.67 21.68
N THR A 17 23.58 4.44 21.55
CA THR A 17 22.34 3.95 20.98
C THR A 17 22.48 3.95 19.46
N MET A 18 22.58 2.76 18.86
CA MET A 18 22.48 2.61 17.41
C MET A 18 21.01 2.85 17.02
N HIS A 19 20.71 4.05 16.51
CA HIS A 19 19.41 4.33 15.90
C HIS A 19 19.43 3.86 14.44
N THR A 20 18.40 3.11 14.04
CA THR A 20 18.10 2.89 12.63
C THR A 20 17.64 4.21 12.02
N VAL A 21 18.42 4.78 11.11
CA VAL A 21 18.07 6.02 10.41
C VAL A 21 17.03 5.64 9.34
N ALA A 22 15.79 6.09 9.51
CA ALA A 22 14.86 6.13 8.39
C ALA A 22 15.31 7.25 7.45
N ALA A 23 15.15 7.09 6.13
CA ALA A 23 15.26 8.22 5.22
C ALA A 23 14.16 9.23 5.61
N GLN A 24 14.55 10.29 6.32
CA GLN A 24 13.66 11.26 6.90
C GLN A 24 14.04 12.63 6.33
N VAL A 25 13.12 13.28 5.64
CA VAL A 25 13.22 14.71 5.34
C VAL A 25 12.52 15.44 6.51
N THR A 26 13.23 15.60 7.61
CA THR A 26 12.85 16.54 8.69
C THR A 26 14.02 17.46 9.00
N GLU A 27 14.64 17.99 7.95
CA GLU A 27 15.51 19.14 8.11
C GLU A 27 14.64 20.41 8.14
N SER A 28 15.05 21.42 8.91
CA SER A 28 14.31 22.68 9.07
C SER A 28 14.13 23.46 7.77
N ASP A 29 15.00 23.21 6.78
CA ASP A 29 14.93 23.82 5.46
C ASP A 29 15.01 22.73 4.39
N ASN A 30 13.85 22.39 3.84
CA ASN A 30 13.70 21.64 2.59
C ASN A 30 14.03 22.54 1.39
N TYR A 31 15.20 23.20 1.42
CA TYR A 31 15.61 24.11 0.36
C TYR A 31 16.47 23.35 -0.66
N ILE A 32 16.01 23.34 -1.92
CA ILE A 32 16.77 22.79 -3.05
C ILE A 32 17.97 23.71 -3.29
N ILE A 33 19.12 23.31 -2.77
CA ILE A 33 20.44 23.81 -3.18
C ILE A 33 21.23 22.52 -3.44
N PRO A 34 21.69 22.13 -4.64
CA PRO A 34 21.40 22.41 -6.07
C PRO A 34 20.64 21.17 -6.68
N PRO A 35 20.66 20.78 -7.98
CA PRO A 35 19.69 19.82 -8.55
C PRO A 35 19.91 18.33 -8.19
N SER A 36 20.55 18.01 -7.05
CA SER A 36 20.99 16.67 -6.67
C SER A 36 20.41 16.13 -5.36
N SER A 37 19.57 16.89 -4.67
CA SER A 37 18.98 16.49 -3.39
C SER A 37 17.64 15.80 -3.61
N TYR A 38 17.67 14.54 -4.05
CA TYR A 38 16.49 13.68 -4.15
C TYR A 38 16.46 12.72 -2.97
N VAL A 39 15.28 12.46 -2.41
CA VAL A 39 15.06 11.25 -1.60
C VAL A 39 15.22 10.05 -2.53
N GLY A 40 16.34 9.34 -2.45
CA GLY A 40 16.69 8.31 -3.42
C GLY A 40 18.10 7.73 -3.26
N CYS A 41 18.56 6.99 -4.28
CA CYS A 41 19.90 6.44 -4.31
C CYS A 41 20.91 7.47 -4.84
N ASP A 42 22.18 7.30 -4.48
CA ASP A 42 23.31 8.03 -5.07
C ASP A 42 23.23 7.98 -6.61
N GLY A 43 23.45 9.11 -7.29
CA GLY A 43 23.50 9.19 -8.75
C GLY A 43 24.65 8.38 -9.38
N THR A 44 25.62 7.95 -8.58
CA THR A 44 26.69 7.02 -8.98
C THR A 44 26.39 5.55 -8.67
N SER A 45 25.24 5.25 -8.05
CA SER A 45 24.84 3.89 -7.72
C SER A 45 24.78 3.01 -8.97
N PRO A 46 25.49 1.87 -9.01
CA PRO A 46 25.34 0.90 -10.09
C PRO A 46 24.02 0.11 -10.00
N TYR A 47 23.25 0.32 -8.93
CA TYR A 47 21.97 -0.34 -8.68
C TYR A 47 20.79 0.62 -8.84
N PRO A 48 19.64 0.16 -9.37
CA PRO A 48 18.45 0.99 -9.47
C PRO A 48 17.86 1.29 -8.08
N LEU A 49 17.32 2.50 -7.91
CA LEU A 49 16.48 2.85 -6.76
C LEU A 49 15.25 1.93 -6.72
N LYS A 50 15.00 1.29 -5.58
CA LYS A 50 13.82 0.45 -5.34
C LYS A 50 13.04 0.99 -4.16
N VAL A 51 11.75 1.24 -4.37
CA VAL A 51 10.79 1.40 -3.26
C VAL A 51 10.27 0.00 -2.94
N MET A 52 10.67 -0.55 -1.80
CA MET A 52 10.33 -1.92 -1.43
C MET A 52 10.16 -2.08 0.08
N HIS A 53 9.34 -3.04 0.48
CA HIS A 53 9.21 -3.45 1.88
C HIS A 53 9.53 -4.94 2.02
N ASN A 54 10.67 -5.28 2.65
CA ASN A 54 11.16 -6.66 2.72
C ASN A 54 10.28 -7.60 3.57
N ASN A 55 9.51 -7.06 4.53
CA ASN A 55 8.67 -7.88 5.41
C ASN A 55 7.24 -8.09 4.89
N ASN A 56 7.02 -8.03 3.57
CA ASN A 56 5.69 -8.20 2.94
C ASN A 56 4.62 -7.30 3.59
N GLN A 57 4.93 -6.02 3.77
CA GLN A 57 3.98 -5.00 4.23
C GLN A 57 3.51 -4.17 3.04
N PRO A 58 2.34 -3.52 3.11
CA PRO A 58 1.88 -2.65 2.04
C PRO A 58 2.84 -1.47 1.87
N ILE A 59 2.94 -0.97 0.64
CA ILE A 59 3.52 0.37 0.41
C ILE A 59 2.36 1.36 0.44
N GLN A 60 2.46 2.35 1.31
CA GLN A 60 1.41 3.32 1.58
C GLN A 60 1.90 4.73 1.25
N TRP A 61 1.02 5.54 0.66
CA TRP A 61 1.29 6.95 0.42
C TRP A 61 0.24 7.81 1.12
N TYR A 62 0.73 8.79 1.85
CA TYR A 62 -0.05 9.70 2.68
C TYR A 62 0.11 11.14 2.21
N THR A 63 -0.93 11.92 2.40
CA THR A 63 -0.86 13.39 2.45
C THR A 63 -1.35 13.79 3.82
N ASP A 64 -0.49 14.43 4.62
CA ASP A 64 -0.71 14.65 6.05
C ASP A 64 -0.99 13.32 6.78
N THR A 65 -2.05 13.27 7.59
CA THR A 65 -2.47 12.08 8.35
C THR A 65 -3.38 11.15 7.54
N LEU A 66 -3.67 11.47 6.28
CA LEU A 66 -4.64 10.75 5.46
C LEU A 66 -3.95 9.91 4.39
N GLN A 67 -4.28 8.61 4.37
CA GLN A 67 -3.83 7.71 3.33
C GLN A 67 -4.54 8.00 2.00
N ARG A 68 -3.78 8.14 0.92
CA ARG A 68 -4.28 8.44 -0.44
C ARG A 68 -4.10 7.33 -1.44
N MET A 69 -3.08 6.50 -1.24
CA MET A 69 -2.77 5.39 -2.13
C MET A 69 -2.19 4.22 -1.35
N GLN A 70 -2.40 3.00 -1.86
CA GLN A 70 -1.78 1.81 -1.31
C GLN A 70 -1.56 0.72 -2.34
N LEU A 71 -0.36 0.14 -2.32
CA LEU A 71 -0.02 -1.09 -3.02
C LEU A 71 -0.05 -2.23 -2.00
N TRP A 72 -0.96 -3.18 -2.19
CA TRP A 72 -1.09 -4.31 -1.29
C TRP A 72 0.07 -5.29 -1.40
N GLN A 73 0.54 -5.75 -0.25
CA GLN A 73 1.33 -6.96 -0.08
C GLN A 73 0.57 -8.22 -0.51
N THR A 74 1.16 -9.39 -0.34
CA THR A 74 0.42 -10.66 -0.51
C THR A 74 -0.74 -10.75 0.47
N ARG A 75 -1.98 -10.78 -0.05
CA ARG A 75 -3.22 -10.91 0.74
C ARG A 75 -4.39 -11.40 -0.11
N SER A 76 -5.45 -11.82 0.57
CA SER A 76 -6.76 -12.08 -0.05
C SER A 76 -7.89 -11.35 0.69
N ALA A 77 -9.04 -11.22 0.04
CA ALA A 77 -10.26 -10.66 0.65
C ALA A 77 -11.51 -11.36 0.14
N THR A 78 -12.63 -11.09 0.82
CA THR A 78 -13.96 -11.38 0.30
C THR A 78 -14.53 -10.12 -0.35
N ILE A 79 -14.92 -10.22 -1.62
CA ILE A 79 -15.48 -9.09 -2.39
C ILE A 79 -16.80 -9.57 -2.99
N ASN A 80 -17.89 -8.86 -2.70
CA ASN A 80 -19.23 -9.19 -3.21
C ASN A 80 -19.62 -10.66 -2.97
N GLY A 81 -19.27 -11.21 -1.80
CA GLY A 81 -19.54 -12.61 -1.43
C GLY A 81 -18.57 -13.65 -2.01
N PHE A 82 -17.70 -13.28 -2.96
CA PHE A 82 -16.64 -14.15 -3.45
C PHE A 82 -15.47 -14.13 -2.47
N SER A 83 -15.20 -15.26 -1.83
CA SER A 83 -14.12 -15.40 -0.84
C SER A 83 -12.78 -15.72 -1.51
N GLY A 84 -11.67 -15.39 -0.82
CA GLY A 84 -10.34 -15.81 -1.23
C GLY A 84 -9.78 -15.10 -2.46
N ILE A 85 -10.31 -13.93 -2.84
CA ILE A 85 -9.84 -13.17 -4.00
C ILE A 85 -8.40 -12.70 -3.75
N PRO A 86 -7.40 -13.11 -4.56
CA PRO A 86 -6.03 -12.62 -4.43
C PRO A 86 -5.93 -11.16 -4.85
N GLN A 87 -5.40 -10.31 -3.96
CA GLN A 87 -5.18 -8.86 -4.18
C GLN A 87 -3.69 -8.49 -4.23
N ASN A 88 -2.83 -9.46 -4.52
CA ASN A 88 -1.38 -9.30 -4.53
C ASN A 88 -0.98 -8.22 -5.55
N GLY A 89 -0.35 -7.14 -5.09
CA GLY A 89 0.07 -6.03 -5.95
C GLY A 89 -1.10 -5.24 -6.55
N PHE A 90 -2.24 -5.21 -5.88
CA PHE A 90 -3.34 -4.32 -6.23
C PHE A 90 -3.05 -2.90 -5.69
N LEU A 91 -3.22 -1.91 -6.54
CA LEU A 91 -3.02 -0.50 -6.24
C LEU A 91 -4.38 0.20 -6.14
N GLY A 92 -4.62 0.92 -5.05
CA GLY A 92 -5.80 1.77 -4.94
C GLY A 92 -5.41 3.21 -4.72
N VAL A 93 -6.19 4.11 -5.30
CA VAL A 93 -6.06 5.56 -5.16
C VAL A 93 -7.42 6.10 -4.74
N SER A 94 -7.46 6.84 -3.63
CA SER A 94 -8.71 7.37 -3.12
C SER A 94 -8.53 8.55 -2.17
N ASN A 95 -9.55 9.41 -2.08
CA ASN A 95 -9.67 10.38 -1.01
C ASN A 95 -10.25 9.78 0.29
N GLN A 96 -10.69 8.51 0.29
CA GLN A 96 -11.35 7.81 1.39
C GLN A 96 -10.38 6.85 2.12
N PRO A 97 -9.81 7.24 3.28
CA PRO A 97 -8.80 6.42 3.97
C PRO A 97 -9.33 5.06 4.40
N ARG A 98 -10.64 4.96 4.65
CA ARG A 98 -11.32 3.72 5.05
C ARG A 98 -11.31 2.65 3.96
N LEU A 99 -11.10 3.02 2.68
CA LEU A 99 -10.90 2.05 1.60
C LEU A 99 -9.69 1.13 1.86
N PHE A 100 -8.63 1.68 2.46
CA PHE A 100 -7.38 0.96 2.70
C PHE A 100 -7.37 0.18 4.02
N ASN A 101 -8.44 0.26 4.82
CA ASN A 101 -8.50 -0.41 6.11
C ASN A 101 -9.28 -1.75 5.97
N PRO A 102 -8.61 -2.89 6.21
CA PRO A 102 -9.20 -4.22 6.02
C PRO A 102 -10.30 -4.57 7.02
N SER A 103 -10.47 -3.80 8.09
CA SER A 103 -11.51 -3.99 9.10
C SER A 103 -12.88 -3.48 8.67
N TYR A 104 -12.99 -2.71 7.58
CA TYR A 104 -14.28 -2.26 7.05
C TYR A 104 -14.78 -3.19 5.96
N THR A 105 -16.10 -3.27 5.79
CA THR A 105 -16.74 -4.05 4.71
C THR A 105 -17.61 -3.13 3.86
N PRO A 106 -17.50 -3.18 2.53
CA PRO A 106 -16.44 -3.84 1.75
C PRO A 106 -15.05 -3.25 2.02
N SER A 107 -14.07 -4.12 2.24
CA SER A 107 -12.66 -3.72 2.38
C SER A 107 -12.01 -3.83 1.02
N GLY A 108 -11.47 -2.71 0.55
CA GLY A 108 -10.30 -2.75 -0.27
C GLY A 108 -10.54 -2.58 -1.76
N ILE A 109 -9.49 -2.97 -2.46
CA ILE A 109 -9.17 -2.62 -3.83
C ILE A 109 -9.67 -3.79 -4.69
N PHE A 110 -10.58 -3.55 -5.63
CA PHE A 110 -11.30 -4.65 -6.29
C PHE A 110 -10.56 -5.25 -7.49
N SER A 111 -9.69 -4.49 -8.14
CA SER A 111 -8.89 -4.93 -9.28
C SER A 111 -7.45 -4.41 -9.17
N ARG A 112 -6.61 -4.75 -10.16
CA ARG A 112 -5.20 -4.33 -10.23
C ARG A 112 -5.00 -2.85 -9.95
N LEU A 113 -5.86 -1.99 -10.49
CA LEU A 113 -5.96 -0.57 -10.15
C LEU A 113 -7.40 -0.24 -9.74
N HIS A 114 -7.59 0.40 -8.59
CA HIS A 114 -8.91 0.88 -8.15
C HIS A 114 -8.87 2.38 -7.87
N LEU A 115 -9.67 3.14 -8.61
CA LEU A 115 -9.91 4.55 -8.36
C LEU A 115 -11.24 4.69 -7.63
N ALA A 116 -11.22 5.27 -6.43
CA ALA A 116 -12.41 5.41 -5.61
C ALA A 116 -12.56 6.84 -5.09
N ASP A 117 -13.75 7.41 -5.19
CA ASP A 117 -14.05 8.77 -4.71
C ASP A 117 -15.42 8.83 -4.04
N SER A 118 -15.56 9.74 -3.07
CA SER A 118 -16.85 10.18 -2.54
C SER A 118 -16.67 11.51 -1.82
N THR A 119 -17.74 12.31 -1.77
CA THR A 119 -17.84 13.51 -0.93
C THR A 119 -18.23 13.21 0.52
N ASP A 120 -18.62 11.97 0.81
CA ASP A 120 -18.98 11.49 2.15
C ASP A 120 -18.16 10.28 2.58
N ASN A 121 -18.33 9.86 3.84
CA ASN A 121 -17.62 8.72 4.43
C ASN A 121 -18.44 7.41 4.38
N SER A 122 -19.44 7.31 3.49
CA SER A 122 -20.28 6.12 3.35
C SER A 122 -19.59 5.07 2.49
N VAL A 123 -19.31 3.90 3.06
CA VAL A 123 -18.64 2.80 2.34
C VAL A 123 -19.41 2.38 1.09
N SER A 124 -20.75 2.42 1.14
CA SER A 124 -21.61 2.11 0.00
C SER A 124 -21.42 3.07 -1.18
N ASN A 125 -20.94 4.29 -0.92
CA ASN A 125 -20.81 5.33 -1.94
C ASN A 125 -19.47 5.26 -2.65
N TYR A 126 -18.36 5.05 -1.93
CA TYR A 126 -17.01 5.00 -2.51
C TYR A 126 -16.47 3.59 -2.78
N ALA A 127 -17.06 2.54 -2.21
CA ALA A 127 -16.60 1.16 -2.35
C ALA A 127 -17.74 0.21 -2.72
N GLN A 128 -18.61 0.61 -3.65
CA GLN A 128 -19.68 -0.27 -4.14
C GLN A 128 -19.09 -1.56 -4.74
N GLN A 129 -19.47 -2.71 -4.20
CA GLN A 129 -19.00 -4.01 -4.68
C GLN A 129 -20.02 -4.74 -5.56
N ASN A 130 -21.27 -4.27 -5.59
CA ASN A 130 -22.32 -4.90 -6.38
C ASN A 130 -21.94 -4.87 -7.86
N GLY A 131 -21.97 -6.04 -8.50
CA GLY A 131 -21.52 -6.19 -9.89
C GLY A 131 -20.10 -6.75 -10.01
N TYR A 132 -19.30 -6.71 -8.95
CA TYR A 132 -17.98 -7.35 -8.95
C TYR A 132 -18.09 -8.83 -9.32
N ARG A 133 -17.14 -9.28 -10.14
CA ARG A 133 -16.92 -10.69 -10.46
C ARG A 133 -15.44 -11.00 -10.33
N PRO A 134 -15.06 -12.23 -9.95
CA PRO A 134 -13.64 -12.58 -9.76
C PRO A 134 -12.75 -12.40 -11.00
N TRP A 135 -13.31 -12.28 -12.21
CA TRP A 135 -12.58 -12.06 -13.45
C TRP A 135 -12.17 -10.59 -13.61
N MET A 136 -12.77 -9.68 -12.81
CA MET A 136 -12.43 -8.26 -12.80
C MET A 136 -11.08 -7.96 -12.13
N ARG A 137 -10.27 -8.97 -11.81
CA ARG A 137 -9.02 -8.79 -11.06
C ARG A 137 -7.95 -8.03 -11.84
N ASN A 138 -7.87 -8.19 -13.17
CA ASN A 138 -6.87 -7.51 -14.00
C ASN A 138 -7.49 -6.41 -14.85
N GLY A 139 -7.63 -5.25 -14.23
CA GLY A 139 -8.17 -4.07 -14.89
C GLY A 139 -8.25 -2.90 -13.93
N ILE A 140 -9.00 -1.89 -14.36
CA ILE A 140 -9.24 -0.66 -13.63
C ILE A 140 -10.69 -0.67 -13.13
N THR A 141 -10.85 -0.62 -11.82
CA THR A 141 -12.14 -0.41 -11.18
C THR A 141 -12.30 1.06 -10.84
N PHE A 142 -13.48 1.61 -11.12
CA PHE A 142 -13.87 2.94 -10.71
C PHE A 142 -15.08 2.79 -9.78
N SER A 143 -15.04 3.40 -8.60
CA SER A 143 -16.22 3.46 -7.73
C SER A 143 -16.41 4.84 -7.14
N GLY A 144 -17.67 5.21 -6.97
CA GLY A 144 -18.09 6.51 -6.49
C GLY A 144 -19.58 6.67 -6.77
N ASN A 145 -20.26 7.54 -6.02
CA ASN A 145 -21.70 7.77 -6.19
C ASN A 145 -22.57 6.49 -6.09
N SER A 146 -22.14 5.47 -5.34
CA SER A 146 -22.77 4.13 -5.28
C SER A 146 -22.71 3.30 -6.56
N ASP A 147 -21.89 3.72 -7.53
CA ASP A 147 -21.69 3.04 -8.81
C ASP A 147 -20.37 2.25 -8.83
N LEU A 148 -20.34 1.21 -9.68
CA LEU A 148 -19.16 0.41 -9.98
C LEU A 148 -18.96 0.36 -11.50
N GLY A 149 -17.81 0.87 -11.95
CA GLY A 149 -17.32 0.73 -13.32
C GLY A 149 -16.09 -0.16 -13.36
N TYR A 150 -15.92 -0.90 -14.45
CA TYR A 150 -14.73 -1.72 -14.70
C TYR A 150 -14.33 -1.58 -16.16
N ILE A 151 -13.02 -1.48 -16.41
CA ILE A 151 -12.44 -1.67 -17.73
C ILE A 151 -11.27 -2.63 -17.59
N GLY A 152 -11.23 -3.68 -18.39
CA GLY A 152 -10.10 -4.60 -18.36
C GLY A 152 -10.36 -5.91 -19.08
N GLN A 153 -9.53 -6.89 -18.75
CA GLN A 153 -9.63 -8.22 -19.33
C GLN A 153 -10.77 -8.99 -18.67
N LYS A 154 -11.56 -9.70 -19.49
CA LYS A 154 -12.55 -10.68 -19.02
C LYS A 154 -11.98 -12.10 -19.08
N TYR A 155 -11.54 -12.61 -17.94
CA TYR A 155 -11.09 -14.00 -17.84
C TYR A 155 -12.25 -15.00 -17.92
N THR A 156 -12.05 -16.04 -18.71
CA THR A 156 -12.98 -17.16 -18.86
C THR A 156 -12.53 -18.31 -17.97
N TYR A 157 -13.35 -18.70 -16.99
CA TYR A 157 -12.96 -19.77 -16.07
C TYR A 157 -13.13 -21.17 -16.67
N ASN A 158 -12.24 -22.09 -16.32
CA ASN A 158 -12.43 -23.51 -16.59
C ASN A 158 -13.50 -24.13 -15.66
N ASP A 159 -13.63 -23.60 -14.44
CA ASP A 159 -14.67 -23.95 -13.47
C ASP A 159 -15.13 -22.68 -12.70
N SER A 160 -16.43 -22.61 -12.43
CA SER A 160 -17.08 -21.61 -11.56
C SER A 160 -16.49 -21.50 -10.15
N SER A 161 -15.75 -22.51 -9.67
CA SER A 161 -15.10 -22.51 -8.36
C SER A 161 -13.62 -22.13 -8.40
N ASP A 162 -12.99 -22.14 -9.59
CA ASP A 162 -11.58 -21.79 -9.81
C ASP A 162 -11.46 -20.52 -10.64
N TYR A 163 -11.52 -19.39 -9.93
CA TYR A 163 -11.41 -18.06 -10.51
C TYR A 163 -10.01 -17.70 -11.04
N THR A 164 -9.00 -18.56 -10.82
CA THR A 164 -7.62 -18.33 -11.26
C THR A 164 -7.28 -19.07 -12.55
N SER A 165 -8.04 -20.10 -12.89
CA SER A 165 -7.85 -20.91 -14.11
C SER A 165 -7.95 -20.12 -15.42
N GLY A 166 -8.76 -19.06 -15.46
CA GLY A 166 -8.98 -18.28 -16.68
C GLY A 166 -7.84 -17.34 -17.09
N GLU A 167 -6.80 -17.21 -16.26
CA GLU A 167 -5.65 -16.35 -16.55
C GLU A 167 -4.64 -17.00 -17.51
N GLN A 168 -4.76 -18.32 -17.78
CA GLN A 168 -3.70 -19.09 -18.44
C GLN A 168 -3.96 -19.40 -19.93
N ASP A 169 -5.21 -19.46 -20.40
CA ASP A 169 -5.54 -20.04 -21.72
C ASP A 169 -6.63 -19.29 -22.54
N ASP A 170 -6.89 -17.99 -22.32
CA ASP A 170 -7.92 -17.27 -23.11
C ASP A 170 -7.39 -16.16 -24.04
N TYR A 171 -8.05 -16.01 -25.20
CA TYR A 171 -7.94 -14.84 -26.06
C TYR A 171 -8.87 -13.77 -25.50
N THR A 172 -8.42 -13.07 -24.47
CA THR A 172 -9.30 -12.21 -23.68
C THR A 172 -9.89 -11.06 -24.51
N ASP A 173 -11.20 -10.85 -24.41
CA ASP A 173 -11.84 -9.60 -24.84
C ASP A 173 -11.63 -8.51 -23.78
N MET A 174 -11.41 -7.27 -24.24
CA MET A 174 -11.51 -6.08 -23.40
C MET A 174 -12.99 -5.76 -23.19
N ILE A 175 -13.36 -5.50 -21.94
CA ILE A 175 -14.69 -5.07 -21.52
C ILE A 175 -14.63 -3.80 -20.71
#